data_AF-A0A3N9UST8-F1
#
_entry.id   AF-A0A3N9UST8-F1
#
_cell.length_a   1.000
_cell.length_b   1.000
_cell.length_c   1.000
_cell.angle_alpha   90.00
_cell.angle_beta   90.00
_cell.angle_gamma   90.00
#
_symmetry.space_group_name_H-M   'P 1'
#
loop_
_entity.id
_entity.type
_entity.pdbx_description
1 polymer ?
#
loop_
_entity_poly.entity_id
_entity_poly.type
_entity_poly.pdbx_seq_one_letter_code
_entity_poly.pdbx_strand_id
1 'polypeptide(L)' 'QATDERLDQLEDAFRLYRCHTIMNCTDTCPKSLNPARAIAEIKQSLVKRPGRPKLPTQGS' A
#
# COMPACT_ATOMS: atom_id res chain seq x y z
N GLN A 1 16.34 7.68 -8.68
CA GLN A 1 15.37 7.65 -9.79
C GLN A 1 14.61 6.32 -9.92
N ALA A 2 14.43 5.52 -8.86
CA ALA A 2 13.73 4.21 -8.95
C ALA A 2 12.43 4.13 -8.14
N THR A 3 12.22 5.04 -7.19
CA THR A 3 11.03 5.05 -6.34
C THR A 3 9.77 5.33 -7.14
N ASP A 4 9.89 6.19 -8.17
CA ASP A 4 8.75 6.69 -8.91
C ASP A 4 8.09 5.59 -9.76
N GLU A 5 8.91 4.86 -10.50
CA GLU A 5 8.54 3.72 -11.34
C GLU A 5 8.05 2.51 -10.51
N ARG A 6 8.66 2.27 -9.34
CA ARG A 6 8.20 1.21 -8.42
C ARG A 6 6.82 1.51 -7.84
N LEU A 7 6.53 2.78 -7.56
CA LEU A 7 5.21 3.19 -7.10
C LEU A 7 4.19 3.07 -8.23
N ASP A 8 4.55 3.40 -9.47
CA ASP A 8 3.71 3.24 -10.67
C ASP A 8 3.23 1.79 -10.86
N GLN A 9 4.14 0.82 -10.70
CA GLN A 9 3.82 -0.61 -10.72
C GLN A 9 2.83 -1.06 -9.63
N LEU A 10 2.62 -0.26 -8.59
CA LEU A 10 1.71 -0.54 -7.48
C LEU A 10 0.37 0.19 -7.60
N GLU A 11 0.19 1.07 -8.61
CA GLU A 11 -1.01 1.90 -8.82
C GLU A 11 -2.19 1.18 -9.48
N ASP A 12 -2.30 -0.15 -9.32
CA ASP A 12 -3.41 -0.92 -9.85
C ASP A 12 -4.42 -1.31 -8.76
N ALA A 13 -5.71 -1.25 -9.11
CA ALA A 13 -6.85 -1.53 -8.21
C ALA A 13 -6.78 -2.90 -7.51
N PHE A 14 -6.12 -3.90 -8.12
CA PHE A 14 -6.04 -5.25 -7.59
C PHE A 14 -4.76 -5.54 -6.80
N ARG A 15 -3.78 -4.63 -6.82
CA ARG A 15 -2.48 -4.82 -6.15
C ARG A 15 -2.56 -4.32 -4.72
N LEU A 16 -2.04 -3.12 -4.49
CA LEU A 16 -1.81 -2.57 -3.16
C LEU A 16 -3.13 -2.24 -2.42
N TYR A 17 -4.21 -2.03 -3.18
CA TYR A 17 -5.52 -1.67 -2.62
C TYR A 17 -6.29 -2.86 -2.04
N ARG A 18 -5.91 -4.12 -2.32
CA ARG A 18 -6.51 -5.32 -1.68
C ARG A 18 -6.10 -5.52 -0.22
N CYS A 19 -5.15 -4.74 0.29
CA CYS A 19 -4.82 -4.77 1.70
C CYS A 19 -5.91 -4.03 2.49
N HIS A 20 -6.77 -4.77 3.19
CA HIS A 20 -7.84 -4.24 4.06
C HIS A 20 -7.41 -4.08 5.52
N THR A 21 -6.10 -4.02 5.79
CA THR A 21 -5.57 -3.79 7.16
C THR A 21 -6.04 -4.86 8.17
N ILE A 22 -6.19 -6.11 7.74
CA ILE A 22 -6.53 -7.26 8.59
C ILE A 22 -5.37 -7.63 9.55
N MET A 23 -4.15 -7.14 9.28
CA MET A 23 -2.94 -7.28 10.09
C MET A 23 -2.36 -8.70 10.28
N ASN A 24 -3.04 -9.76 9.81
CA ASN A 24 -2.52 -11.15 9.83
C ASN A 24 -1.08 -11.30 9.30
N CYS A 25 -0.69 -10.49 8.32
CA CYS A 25 0.67 -10.53 7.75
C CYS A 25 1.76 -10.12 8.75
N THR A 26 1.43 -9.28 9.73
CA THR A 26 2.36 -8.86 10.80
C THR A 26 2.45 -9.95 11.87
N ASP A 27 1.31 -10.51 12.29
CA ASP A 27 1.27 -11.54 13.34
C ASP A 27 1.93 -12.85 12.92
N THR A 28 1.79 -13.23 11.64
CA THR A 28 2.37 -14.47 11.12
C THR A 28 3.86 -14.35 10.79
N CYS A 29 4.44 -13.15 10.80
CA CYS A 29 5.77 -12.94 10.25
C CYS A 29 6.86 -13.60 11.12
N PRO A 30 7.54 -14.65 10.63
CA PRO A 30 8.57 -15.36 11.42
C PRO A 30 9.83 -14.52 11.62
N LYS A 31 9.97 -13.42 10.88
CA LYS A 31 11.10 -12.49 10.94
C LYS A 31 10.83 -11.27 11.82
N SER A 32 9.69 -11.22 12.52
CA SER A 32 9.28 -10.05 13.33
C SER A 32 9.29 -8.74 12.52
N LEU A 33 8.97 -8.82 11.22
CA LEU A 33 8.80 -7.66 10.37
C LEU A 33 7.36 -7.17 10.43
N ASN A 34 7.15 -5.89 10.12
CA ASN A 34 5.82 -5.31 10.05
C ASN A 34 5.44 -4.96 8.59
N PRO A 35 5.02 -5.95 7.79
CA PRO A 35 4.61 -5.71 6.41
C PRO A 35 3.39 -4.79 6.32
N ALA A 36 2.48 -4.81 7.30
CA ALA A 36 1.31 -3.94 7.29
C ALA A 36 1.69 -2.45 7.38
N ARG A 37 2.68 -2.11 8.22
CA ARG A 37 3.20 -0.75 8.32
C ARG A 37 3.82 -0.29 7.01
N ALA A 38 4.64 -1.13 6.38
CA ALA A 38 5.25 -0.81 5.09
C ALA A 38 4.19 -0.55 4.00
N ILE A 39 3.12 -1.35 3.96
CA ILE A 39 2.01 -1.14 3.02
C ILE A 39 1.31 0.20 3.30
N ALA A 40 1.10 0.57 4.56
CA ALA A 40 0.51 1.85 4.93
C ALA A 40 1.39 3.04 4.51
N GLU A 41 2.71 2.95 4.66
CA GLU A 41 3.66 3.98 4.21
C GLU A 41 3.65 4.15 2.69
N ILE A 42 3.53 3.05 1.95
CA ILE A 42 3.40 3.09 0.49
C ILE A 42 2.07 3.72 0.08
N LYS A 43 0.94 3.34 0.70
CA LYS A 43 -0.37 3.98 0.47
C LYS A 43 -0.29 5.50 0.67
N GLN A 44 0.34 5.95 1.74
CA GLN A 44 0.52 7.39 2.01
C GLN A 44 1.41 8.06 0.95
N SER A 45 2.47 7.39 0.52
CA SER A 45 3.36 7.89 -0.52
C SER A 45 2.63 8.06 -1.86
N LEU A 46 1.71 7.15 -2.17
CA LEU A 46 0.84 7.23 -3.35
C LEU A 46 -0.15 8.40 -3.27
N VAL A 47 -0.74 8.65 -2.09
CA VAL A 47 -1.68 9.75 -1.85
C VAL A 47 -1.00 11.12 -1.90
N LYS A 48 0.26 11.23 -1.47
CA LYS A 48 1.04 12.48 -1.50
C LYS A 48 1.45 12.92 -2.92
N ARG A 49 1.21 12.10 -3.95
CA ARG A 49 1.53 12.44 -5.34
C ARG A 49 0.48 13.39 -5.94
N PRO A 50 0.87 14.55 -6.48
CA PRO A 50 -0.07 15.47 -7.12
C PRO A 50 -0.61 14.86 -8.43
N GLY A 51 -1.92 14.96 -8.67
CA GLY A 51 -2.55 14.60 -9.96
C GLY A 51 -3.33 13.29 -10.02
N ARG A 52 -3.60 12.60 -8.89
CA ARG A 52 -4.34 11.33 -8.90
C ARG A 52 -5.84 11.45 -8.61
N PRO A 53 -6.68 10.58 -9.21
CA PRO A 53 -8.07 10.44 -8.81
C PRO A 53 -8.17 9.94 -7.36
N LYS A 54 -9.19 10.41 -6.64
CA LYS A 54 -9.47 10.01 -5.26
C LYS A 54 -9.43 8.49 -5.15
N LEU A 55 -8.56 7.97 -4.27
CA LEU A 55 -8.49 6.54 -3.93
C LEU A 55 -9.91 6.01 -3.74
N PRO A 56 -10.24 4.80 -4.23
CA PRO A 56 -11.47 4.15 -3.79
C PRO A 56 -11.40 4.08 -2.26
N THR A 57 -12.25 4.88 -1.61
CA THR A 57 -12.46 4.81 -0.17
C THR A 57 -12.77 3.35 0.12
N GLN A 58 -11.94 2.73 0.97
CA GLN A 58 -12.03 1.32 1.35
C GLN A 58 -13.51 0.95 1.53
N GLY A 59 -14.09 0.31 0.51
CA GLY A 59 -15.46 -0.17 0.55
C GLY A 59 -15.51 -1.32 1.54
N SER A 60 -16.47 -1.22 2.46
CA SER A 60 -17.01 -2.21 3.40
C SER A 60 -16.28 -3.55 3.54
#